data_AF-A0A833RXR6-F1
#
_entry.id   AF-A0A833RXR6-F1
#
_cell.length_a   1.000
_cell.length_b   1.000
_cell.length_c   1.000
_cell.angle_alpha   90.00
_cell.angle_beta   90.00
_cell.angle_gamma   90.00
#
_symmetry.space_group_name_H-M   'P 1'
#
loop_
_entity.id
_entity.type
_entity.pdbx_description
1 polymer ?
#
loop_
_entity_poly.entity_id
_entity_poly.type
_entity_poly.pdbx_seq_one_letter_code
_entity_poly.pdbx_strand_id
1 'polypeptide(L)'
;MSFCKSDPTQFLQLHGRPCKIHLDPAIATAGDSPANMMPWQGNEDNLIDRFDVRAHLDWIPEAPDSIDVDIALTSEDRHINYERYRIISSM
;
A
#
# COMPACT_ATOMS: atom_id res chain seq x y z
N MET A 1 25.64 11.14 -23.32
CA MET A 1 25.29 11.59 -21.95
C MET A 1 24.54 10.43 -21.30
N SER A 2 25.21 9.64 -20.46
CA SER A 2 24.61 8.47 -19.81
C SER A 2 23.91 8.91 -18.52
N PHE A 3 22.58 8.98 -18.52
CA PHE A 3 21.82 9.14 -17.29
C PHE A 3 21.86 7.82 -16.52
N CYS A 4 22.33 7.90 -15.28
CA CYS A 4 22.54 6.78 -14.39
C CYS A 4 21.18 6.15 -14.04
N LYS A 5 21.04 4.86 -14.36
CA LYS A 5 19.94 3.97 -13.95
C LYS A 5 19.97 3.82 -12.42
N SER A 6 19.31 4.70 -11.69
CA SER A 6 19.42 4.70 -10.23
C SER A 6 18.09 4.36 -9.58
N ASP A 7 18.11 3.39 -8.66
CA ASP A 7 16.96 2.76 -8.00
C ASP A 7 15.98 3.81 -7.42
N PRO A 8 14.66 3.71 -7.68
CA PRO A 8 13.64 4.67 -7.19
C PRO A 8 13.57 4.78 -5.66
N THR A 9 14.20 3.88 -4.91
CA THR A 9 14.38 4.02 -3.45
C THR A 9 15.46 5.02 -3.05
N GLN A 10 16.32 5.49 -3.96
CA GLN A 10 17.40 6.43 -3.67
C GLN A 10 16.93 7.79 -3.12
N PHE A 11 15.67 8.15 -3.33
CA PHE A 11 15.11 9.44 -2.86
C PHE A 11 14.02 9.28 -1.79
N LEU A 12 13.71 8.06 -1.35
CA LEU A 12 12.78 7.86 -0.24
C LEU A 12 13.47 8.24 1.08
N GLN A 13 13.19 9.44 1.56
CA GLN A 13 13.71 9.92 2.85
C GLN A 13 12.70 9.64 3.96
N LEU A 14 12.98 8.62 4.78
CA LEU A 14 12.25 8.36 6.01
C LEU A 14 12.89 9.14 7.16
N HIS A 15 12.21 10.17 7.64
CA HIS A 15 12.65 10.93 8.81
C HIS A 15 11.93 10.44 10.07
N GLY A 16 12.64 9.68 10.89
CA GLY A 16 12.19 9.30 12.22
C GLY A 16 12.58 10.33 13.28
N ARG A 17 11.77 10.46 14.33
CA ARG A 17 12.16 11.09 15.59
C ARG A 17 12.06 10.05 16.71
N PRO A 18 13.00 10.04 17.69
CA PRO A 18 12.80 9.25 18.89
C PRO A 18 11.48 9.64 19.54
N CYS A 19 10.57 8.68 19.64
CA CYS A 19 9.34 8.83 20.40
C CYS A 19 9.33 7.79 21.52
N LYS A 20 8.79 8.19 22.68
CA LYS A 20 8.60 7.26 23.77
C LYS A 20 7.34 6.46 23.50
N ILE A 21 7.50 5.18 23.19
CA ILE A 21 6.38 4.26 23.04
C ILE A 21 5.95 3.85 24.46
N HIS A 22 4.78 4.30 24.86
CA HIS A 22 4.14 3.88 26.10
C HIS A 22 3.32 2.63 25.82
N LEU A 23 3.95 1.46 25.96
CA LEU A 23 3.26 0.17 25.91
C LEU A 23 2.62 -0.09 27.27
N ASP A 24 1.34 0.23 27.38
CA ASP A 24 0.51 -0.23 28.49
C ASP A 24 -0.03 -1.63 28.13
N PRO A 25 0.31 -2.69 28.91
CA PRO A 25 -0.17 -4.04 28.66
C PRO A 25 -1.70 -4.14 28.59
N ALA A 26 -2.43 -3.32 29.34
CA ALA A 26 -3.89 -3.30 29.29
C ALA A 26 -4.41 -2.69 27.99
N ILE A 27 -3.74 -1.65 27.47
CA ILE A 27 -4.06 -1.06 26.16
C ILE A 27 -3.72 -2.03 25.03
N ALA A 28 -2.57 -2.70 25.09
CA ALA A 28 -2.18 -3.70 24.09
C ALA A 28 -3.19 -4.87 24.05
N THR A 29 -3.55 -5.40 25.23
CA THR A 29 -4.54 -6.48 25.34
C THR A 29 -5.93 -6.01 24.87
N ALA A 30 -6.29 -4.75 25.13
CA ALA A 30 -7.53 -4.20 24.61
C ALA A 30 -7.50 -4.06 23.08
N GLY A 31 -6.37 -3.68 22.48
CA GLY A 31 -6.17 -3.63 21.03
C GLY A 31 -6.42 -4.99 20.35
N ASP A 32 -5.90 -6.06 20.94
CA ASP A 32 -6.07 -7.44 20.44
C ASP A 32 -7.45 -8.06 20.78
N SER A 33 -8.36 -7.30 21.39
CA SER A 33 -9.69 -7.78 21.72
C SER A 33 -10.43 -8.23 20.45
N PRO A 34 -11.18 -9.35 20.48
CA PRO A 34 -12.06 -9.74 19.36
C PRO A 34 -13.11 -8.68 19.01
N ALA A 35 -13.38 -7.74 19.92
CA ALA A 35 -14.25 -6.60 19.63
C ALA A 35 -13.57 -5.52 18.79
N ASN A 36 -12.24 -5.52 18.69
CA ASN A 36 -11.41 -4.58 17.93
C ASN A 36 -10.80 -5.19 16.67
N MET A 37 -10.68 -6.51 16.63
CA MET A 37 -10.21 -7.24 15.46
C MET A 37 -11.37 -7.72 14.59
N MET A 38 -11.19 -7.73 13.27
CA MET A 38 -12.14 -8.30 12.32
C MET A 38 -11.42 -9.07 11.20
N PRO A 39 -12.06 -10.08 10.59
CA PRO A 39 -11.49 -10.79 9.46
C PRO A 39 -11.28 -9.87 8.26
N TRP A 40 -10.16 -10.04 7.58
CA TRP A 40 -9.87 -9.35 6.33
C TRP A 40 -10.78 -9.86 5.21
N GLN A 41 -11.29 -8.95 4.38
CA GLN A 41 -12.08 -9.35 3.23
C GLN A 41 -11.21 -10.11 2.21
N GLY A 42 -11.59 -11.34 1.91
CA GLY A 42 -10.86 -12.24 1.02
C GLY A 42 -9.87 -13.19 1.71
N ASN A 43 -9.64 -13.04 3.03
CA ASN A 43 -8.89 -14.03 3.82
C ASN A 43 -9.31 -13.96 5.30
N GLU A 44 -10.19 -14.86 5.72
CA GLU A 44 -10.76 -14.87 7.08
C GLU A 44 -9.72 -15.19 8.18
N ASP A 45 -8.61 -15.86 7.84
CA ASP A 45 -7.54 -16.17 8.77
C ASP A 45 -6.66 -14.95 9.08
N ASN A 46 -6.73 -13.91 8.25
CA ASN A 46 -5.99 -12.68 8.45
C ASN A 46 -6.86 -11.64 9.18
N LEU A 47 -6.57 -11.40 10.45
CA LEU A 47 -7.28 -10.42 11.25
C LEU A 47 -6.67 -9.02 11.08
N ILE A 48 -7.52 -8.02 10.92
CA ILE A 48 -7.14 -6.60 10.87
C ILE A 48 -7.85 -5.81 11.98
N ASP A 49 -7.28 -4.67 12.35
CA ASP A 49 -7.97 -3.70 13.21
C ASP A 49 -9.20 -3.18 12.45
N ARG A 50 -10.36 -3.13 13.11
CA ARG A 50 -11.58 -2.62 12.49
C ARG A 50 -11.60 -1.10 12.25
N PHE A 51 -10.61 -0.38 12.77
CA PHE A 51 -10.31 1.01 12.42
C PHE A 51 -9.25 1.12 11.32
N ASP A 52 -8.67 0.01 10.85
CA ASP A 52 -7.84 0.00 9.64
C ASP A 52 -8.70 0.50 8.46
N VAL A 53 -8.16 1.44 7.68
CA VAL A 53 -8.87 2.04 6.53
C VAL A 53 -9.40 0.96 5.60
N ARG A 54 -8.68 -0.15 5.47
CA ARG A 54 -9.05 -1.25 4.60
C ARG A 54 -10.34 -1.96 5.02
N ALA A 55 -10.76 -1.87 6.28
CA ALA A 55 -12.05 -2.41 6.75
C ALA A 55 -13.27 -1.77 6.05
N HIS A 56 -13.08 -0.62 5.41
CA HIS A 56 -14.13 0.12 4.69
C HIS A 56 -14.16 -0.17 3.19
N LEU A 57 -13.31 -1.09 2.70
CA LEU A 57 -13.39 -1.56 1.32
C LEU A 57 -14.56 -2.56 1.23
N ASP A 58 -15.50 -2.33 0.30
CA ASP A 58 -16.69 -3.19 0.13
C ASP A 58 -16.39 -4.47 -0.64
N TRP A 59 -15.47 -4.38 -1.60
CA TRP A 59 -15.05 -5.47 -2.47
C TRP A 59 -13.63 -5.22 -2.94
N ILE A 60 -12.77 -6.24 -2.82
CA ILE A 60 -11.40 -6.19 -3.29
C ILE A 60 -11.33 -7.09 -4.52
N PRO A 61 -11.04 -6.54 -5.71
CA PRO A 61 -10.85 -7.35 -6.90
C PRO A 61 -9.69 -8.32 -6.68
N GLU A 62 -9.86 -9.58 -7.08
CA GLU A 62 -8.72 -10.48 -7.20
C GLU A 62 -7.74 -9.93 -8.22
N ALA A 63 -6.45 -9.98 -7.88
CA ALA A 63 -5.42 -9.63 -8.85
C ALA A 63 -5.51 -10.64 -10.00
N PRO A 64 -5.50 -10.20 -11.27
CA PRO A 64 -5.52 -11.13 -12.39
C PRO A 64 -4.28 -12.02 -12.34
N ASP A 65 -4.47 -13.33 -12.56
CA ASP A 65 -3.39 -14.35 -12.56
C ASP A 65 -2.27 -14.04 -13.55
N SER A 66 -2.60 -13.28 -14.59
CA SER A 66 -1.66 -12.69 -15.53
C SER A 66 -1.79 -11.17 -15.47
N ILE A 67 -0.71 -10.48 -15.11
CA ILE A 67 -0.52 -9.12 -15.60
C ILE A 67 -0.38 -9.27 -17.11
N ASP A 68 -1.44 -8.96 -17.84
CA ASP A 68 -1.44 -9.04 -19.29
C ASP A 68 -0.61 -7.85 -19.81
N VAL A 69 0.71 -8.02 -19.77
CA VAL A 69 1.71 -7.00 -20.13
C VAL A 69 1.59 -6.62 -21.63
N ASP A 70 0.86 -7.43 -22.40
CA ASP A 70 0.63 -7.27 -23.83
C ASP A 70 -0.69 -6.58 -24.19
N ILE A 71 -1.48 -6.08 -23.22
CA ILE A 71 -2.61 -5.20 -23.56
C ILE A 71 -2.03 -3.92 -24.17
N ALA A 72 -2.24 -3.76 -25.47
CA ALA A 72 -1.87 -2.55 -26.19
C ALA A 72 -2.59 -1.34 -25.58
N LEU A 73 -1.90 -0.59 -24.71
CA LEU A 73 -2.42 0.61 -24.09
C LEU A 73 -2.93 1.58 -25.16
N THR A 74 -4.11 2.16 -24.97
CA THR A 74 -4.59 3.22 -25.86
C THR A 74 -3.72 4.48 -25.71
N SER A 75 -3.86 5.45 -26.61
CA SER A 75 -3.16 6.74 -26.47
C SER A 75 -3.55 7.47 -25.19
N GLU A 76 -4.79 7.29 -24.74
CA GLU A 76 -5.31 7.89 -23.51
C GLU A 76 -4.75 7.19 -22.28
N ASP A 77 -4.70 5.86 -22.27
CA ASP A 77 -4.06 5.09 -21.18
C ASP A 77 -2.58 5.46 -21.03
N ARG A 78 -1.87 5.65 -22.15
CA ARG A 78 -0.48 6.12 -22.14
C ARG A 78 -0.34 7.53 -21.57
N HIS A 79 -1.26 8.44 -21.91
CA HIS A 79 -1.24 9.80 -21.39
C HIS A 79 -1.54 9.84 -19.89
N ILE A 80 -2.53 9.07 -19.44
CA ILE A 80 -2.87 8.93 -18.03
C ILE A 80 -1.71 8.31 -17.25
N ASN A 81 -1.10 7.23 -17.78
CA ASN A 81 0.08 6.63 -17.16
C ASN A 81 1.26 7.61 -17.16
N TYR A 82 1.44 8.41 -18.20
CA TYR A 82 2.42 9.49 -18.21
C TYR A 82 2.15 10.48 -17.09
N GLU A 83 0.95 11.04 -16.92
CA GLU A 83 0.70 11.97 -15.80
C GLU A 83 0.83 11.32 -14.41
N ARG A 84 0.40 10.05 -14.26
CA ARG A 84 0.58 9.28 -13.01
C ARG A 84 2.04 9.09 -12.65
N TYR A 85 2.89 8.80 -13.63
CA TYR A 85 4.29 8.42 -13.43
C TYR A 85 5.29 9.48 -13.89
N ARG A 86 4.84 10.64 -14.35
CA ARG A 86 5.69 11.74 -14.88
C ARG A 86 6.75 12.17 -13.88
N ILE A 87 6.37 12.15 -12.61
CA ILE A 87 7.23 12.51 -11.47
C ILE A 87 8.30 11.44 -11.21
N ILE A 88 8.01 10.19 -11.57
CA ILE A 88 8.94 9.04 -11.50
C ILE A 88 9.85 9.02 -12.74
N SER A 89 9.35 9.47 -13.90
CA SER A 89 10.10 9.52 -15.15
C SER A 89 11.06 10.72 -15.26
N SER A 90 11.05 11.65 -14.29
CA SER A 90 11.97 12.79 -14.21
C SER A 90 13.11 12.61 -13.19
N MET A 91 13.35 11.38 -12.73
CA MET A 91 14.51 10.99 -11.90
C MET A 91 15.49 10.13 -12.70
#